data_AF-A0A6A8FZX6-F1
#
_entry.id   AF-A0A6A8FZX6-F1
#
_cell.length_a   1.000
_cell.length_b   1.000
_cell.length_c   1.000
_cell.angle_alpha   90.00
_cell.angle_beta   90.00
_cell.angle_gamma   90.00
#
_symmetry.space_group_name_H-M   'P 1'
#
loop_
_entity.id
_entity.type
_entity.pdbx_description
1 polymer ?
#
loop_
_entity_poly.entity_id
_entity_poly.type
_entity_poly.pdbx_seq_one_letter_code
_entity_poly.pdbx_strand_id
1 'polypeptide(L)'
;MNKNQLKSEILEYIKTHDGTSFVEIERVFEENNFDYKGVGAYTSGQHPNVVFWVGWNQEAFDVIAELKKDGHIEMDICEPIVYMVDGKGLDLPIVRSKNIKTDHWLPVTFTISKKETECV
;
A
#
# COMPACT_ATOMS: atom_id res chain seq x y z
N MET A 1 13.54 9.75 10.85
CA MET A 1 12.76 8.80 11.67
C MET A 1 13.29 7.39 11.43
N ASN A 2 13.22 6.47 12.41
CA ASN A 2 13.61 5.07 12.14
C ASN A 2 12.43 4.22 11.65
N LYS A 3 12.72 3.06 11.05
CA LYS A 3 11.73 2.17 10.43
C LYS A 3 10.62 1.70 11.38
N ASN A 4 10.93 1.43 12.65
CA ASN A 4 9.93 0.95 13.62
C ASN A 4 8.97 2.06 14.03
N GLN A 5 9.47 3.28 14.22
CA GLN A 5 8.61 4.45 14.45
C GLN A 5 7.67 4.67 13.26
N LEU A 6 8.21 4.57 12.03
CA LEU A 6 7.40 4.72 10.82
C LEU A 6 6.26 3.70 10.72
N LYS A 7 6.56 2.43 11.05
CA LYS A 7 5.54 1.38 11.13
C LYS A 7 4.41 1.73 12.09
N SER A 8 4.74 2.26 13.27
CA SER A 8 3.74 2.67 14.27
C SER A 8 2.87 3.83 13.76
N GLU A 9 3.46 4.84 13.13
CA GLU A 9 2.69 5.96 12.54
C GLU A 9 1.71 5.48 11.45
N ILE A 10 2.17 4.58 10.57
CA ILE A 10 1.31 4.00 9.52
C ILE A 10 0.18 3.17 10.13
N LEU A 11 0.47 2.36 11.15
CA LEU A 11 -0.56 1.56 11.82
C LEU A 11 -1.62 2.44 12.49
N GLU A 12 -1.22 3.50 13.19
CA GLU A 12 -2.16 4.41 13.83
C GLU A 12 -3.02 5.15 12.81
N TYR A 13 -2.44 5.53 11.67
CA TYR A 13 -3.19 6.11 10.56
C TYR A 13 -4.25 5.14 10.01
N ILE A 14 -3.85 3.91 9.67
CA ILE A 14 -4.76 2.87 9.12
C ILE A 14 -5.88 2.53 10.11
N LYS A 15 -5.58 2.50 11.42
CA LYS A 15 -6.56 2.23 12.47
C LYS A 15 -7.67 3.27 12.53
N THR A 16 -7.38 4.51 12.19
CA THR A 16 -8.34 5.62 12.20
C THR A 16 -8.96 5.89 10.82
N HIS A 17 -8.37 5.33 9.75
CA HIS A 17 -8.78 5.50 8.36
C HIS A 17 -8.89 4.13 7.66
N ASP A 18 -9.99 3.42 7.92
CA ASP A 18 -10.24 2.12 7.30
C ASP A 18 -10.29 2.25 5.76
N GLY A 19 -9.61 1.35 5.06
CA GLY A 19 -9.46 1.45 3.61
C GLY A 19 -8.41 2.46 3.15
N THR A 20 -7.33 2.66 3.93
CA THR A 20 -6.21 3.54 3.59
C THR A 20 -5.55 3.12 2.27
N SER A 21 -5.39 4.05 1.34
CA SER A 21 -4.69 3.83 0.06
C SER A 21 -3.17 4.01 0.16
N PHE A 22 -2.41 3.59 -0.86
CA PHE A 22 -0.98 3.93 -0.96
C PHE A 22 -0.75 5.44 -0.97
N VAL A 23 -1.66 6.23 -1.55
CA VAL A 23 -1.55 7.69 -1.63
C VAL A 23 -1.62 8.33 -0.26
N GLU A 24 -2.47 7.81 0.61
CA GLU A 24 -2.57 8.27 1.99
C GLU A 24 -1.34 7.87 2.82
N ILE A 25 -0.76 6.70 2.58
CA ILE A 25 0.52 6.32 3.20
C ILE A 25 1.65 7.27 2.76
N GLU A 26 1.64 7.78 1.52
CA GLU A 26 2.59 8.81 1.11
C GLU A 26 2.46 10.09 1.96
N ARG A 27 1.24 10.46 2.37
CA ARG A 27 1.04 11.60 3.28
C ARG A 27 1.69 11.34 4.64
N VAL A 28 1.55 10.13 5.18
CA VAL A 28 2.23 9.72 6.43
C VAL A 28 3.75 9.80 6.27
N PHE A 29 4.30 9.38 5.13
CA PHE A 29 5.73 9.54 4.84
C PHE A 29 6.16 11.01 4.79
N GLU A 30 5.39 11.86 4.10
CA GLU A 30 5.65 13.30 3.95
C GLU A 30 5.60 14.02 5.30
N GLU A 31 4.55 13.78 6.10
CA GLU A 31 4.36 14.34 7.44
C GLU A 31 5.52 13.99 8.38
N ASN A 32 6.10 12.81 8.21
CA ASN A 32 7.22 12.34 9.02
C ASN A 32 8.60 12.56 8.38
N ASN A 33 8.68 13.30 7.28
CA ASN A 33 9.92 13.57 6.53
C ASN A 33 10.71 12.29 6.18
N PHE A 34 10.01 11.22 5.82
CA PHE A 34 10.61 9.97 5.38
C PHE A 34 10.85 10.00 3.87
N ASP A 35 12.09 9.77 3.44
CA ASP A 35 12.43 9.73 2.01
C ASP A 35 11.97 8.40 1.40
N TYR A 36 10.75 8.40 0.87
CA TYR A 36 10.11 7.20 0.31
C TYR A 36 10.24 7.09 -1.20
N LYS A 37 10.60 8.18 -1.90
CA LYS A 37 10.55 8.25 -3.37
C LYS A 37 11.61 7.35 -4.00
N GLY A 38 11.26 6.75 -5.13
CA GLY A 38 12.14 5.85 -5.87
C GLY A 38 11.56 5.40 -7.19
N VAL A 39 12.08 4.29 -7.72
CA VAL A 39 11.69 3.74 -9.03
C VAL A 39 11.19 2.28 -8.92
N GLY A 40 10.89 1.83 -7.69
CA GLY A 40 10.40 0.48 -7.44
C GLY A 40 8.91 0.31 -7.75
N ALA A 41 8.47 -0.94 -7.73
CA ALA A 41 7.08 -1.34 -7.87
C ALA A 41 6.72 -2.39 -6.82
N TYR A 42 5.53 -2.25 -6.22
CA TYR A 42 4.94 -3.26 -5.35
C TYR A 42 4.05 -4.17 -6.20
N THR A 43 4.47 -5.41 -6.41
CA THR A 43 3.81 -6.35 -7.33
C THR A 43 3.30 -7.60 -6.61
N SER A 44 2.35 -8.30 -7.23
CA SER A 44 1.93 -9.62 -6.74
C SER A 44 3.06 -10.64 -6.87
N GLY A 45 3.32 -11.39 -5.78
CA GLY A 45 4.30 -12.47 -5.79
C GLY A 45 3.93 -13.67 -6.67
N GLN A 46 2.65 -13.81 -7.04
CA GLN A 46 2.18 -14.90 -7.92
C GLN A 46 2.04 -14.44 -9.38
N HIS A 47 1.81 -13.14 -9.60
CA HIS A 47 1.57 -12.56 -10.91
C HIS A 47 2.35 -11.23 -11.02
N PRO A 48 3.63 -11.25 -11.44
CA PRO A 48 4.50 -10.07 -11.43
C PRO A 48 3.96 -8.87 -12.24
N ASN A 49 3.14 -9.13 -13.27
CA ASN A 49 2.48 -8.08 -14.04
C ASN A 49 1.23 -7.47 -13.35
N VAL A 50 0.87 -7.93 -12.15
CA VAL A 50 -0.11 -7.25 -11.30
C VAL A 50 0.66 -6.29 -10.40
N VAL A 51 0.53 -5.00 -10.69
CA VAL A 51 1.17 -3.90 -9.97
C VAL A 51 0.14 -3.30 -9.02
N PHE A 52 0.48 -3.18 -7.75
CA PHE A 52 -0.36 -2.52 -6.75
C PHE A 52 -0.02 -1.03 -6.64
N TRP A 53 1.28 -0.70 -6.64
CA TRP A 53 1.79 0.68 -6.59
C TRP A 53 3.21 0.80 -7.14
N VAL A 54 3.65 2.01 -7.47
CA VAL A 54 5.01 2.31 -7.99
C VAL A 54 5.54 3.63 -7.43
N GLY A 55 6.82 3.90 -7.66
CA GLY A 55 7.42 5.21 -7.37
C GLY A 55 8.00 5.33 -5.98
N TRP A 56 8.06 4.24 -5.22
CA TRP A 56 8.74 4.19 -3.93
C TRP A 56 10.11 3.49 -4.05
N ASN A 57 10.98 3.74 -3.08
CA ASN A 57 12.20 2.96 -2.87
C ASN A 57 11.92 1.65 -2.11
N GLN A 58 12.94 0.78 -2.03
CA GLN A 58 12.80 -0.53 -1.38
C GLN A 58 12.44 -0.41 0.10
N GLU A 59 13.03 0.54 0.83
CA GLU A 59 12.81 0.68 2.27
C GLU A 59 11.34 1.02 2.58
N ALA A 60 10.74 1.92 1.80
CA ALA A 60 9.32 2.26 1.92
C ALA A 60 8.40 1.06 1.65
N PHE A 61 8.68 0.26 0.62
CA PHE A 61 7.90 -0.95 0.35
C PHE A 61 8.12 -2.03 1.41
N ASP A 62 9.33 -2.16 1.97
CA ASP A 62 9.61 -3.13 3.02
C ASP A 62 8.83 -2.83 4.29
N VAL A 63 8.57 -1.56 4.61
CA VAL A 63 7.71 -1.19 5.76
C VAL A 63 6.33 -1.81 5.63
N ILE A 64 5.66 -1.63 4.48
CA ILE A 64 4.32 -2.18 4.22
C ILE A 64 4.34 -3.69 4.11
N ALA A 65 5.36 -4.25 3.44
CA ALA A 65 5.52 -5.69 3.29
C ALA A 65 5.68 -6.39 4.65
N GLU A 66 6.46 -5.81 5.56
CA GLU A 66 6.67 -6.33 6.91
C GLU A 66 5.38 -6.23 7.73
N LEU A 67 4.69 -5.07 7.75
CA LEU A 67 3.41 -4.93 8.46
C LEU A 67 2.38 -5.97 8.01
N LYS A 68 2.28 -6.21 6.70
CA LYS A 68 1.39 -7.22 6.14
C LYS A 68 1.84 -8.64 6.47
N LYS A 69 3.14 -8.91 6.41
CA LYS A 69 3.72 -10.23 6.71
C LYS A 69 3.54 -10.61 8.19
N ASP A 70 3.74 -9.65 9.07
CA ASP A 70 3.63 -9.81 10.52
C ASP A 70 2.15 -9.85 10.97
N GLY A 71 1.23 -9.56 10.05
CA GLY A 71 -0.21 -9.73 10.25
C GLY A 71 -0.88 -8.56 10.95
N HIS A 72 -0.27 -7.38 10.92
CA HIS A 72 -0.82 -6.15 11.49
C HIS A 72 -1.84 -5.48 10.57
N ILE A 73 -1.65 -5.61 9.25
CA ILE A 73 -2.55 -5.04 8.23
C ILE A 73 -2.98 -6.10 7.23
N GLU A 74 -4.20 -5.93 6.72
CA GLU A 74 -4.73 -6.67 5.58
C GLU A 74 -4.72 -5.76 4.34
N MET A 75 -4.76 -6.39 3.15
CA MET A 75 -4.72 -5.69 1.87
C MET A 75 -5.88 -6.17 1.02
N ASP A 76 -6.79 -5.25 0.70
CA ASP A 76 -8.05 -5.52 0.03
C ASP A 76 -8.09 -4.81 -1.33
N ILE A 77 -8.65 -5.48 -2.33
CA ILE A 77 -8.87 -4.87 -3.64
C ILE A 77 -9.95 -3.80 -3.52
N CYS A 78 -9.71 -2.64 -4.13
CA CYS A 78 -10.68 -1.55 -4.15
C CYS A 78 -10.97 -1.10 -5.59
N GLU A 79 -11.94 -0.20 -5.75
CA GLU A 79 -12.21 0.43 -7.04
C GLU A 79 -11.19 1.57 -7.32
N PRO A 80 -10.80 1.83 -8.59
CA PRO A 80 -9.88 2.92 -8.93
C PRO A 80 -10.31 4.31 -8.45
N ILE A 81 -11.63 4.53 -8.28
CA ILE A 81 -12.19 5.81 -7.82
C ILE A 81 -11.64 6.26 -6.46
N VAL A 82 -11.23 5.31 -5.61
CA VAL A 82 -10.61 5.59 -4.30
C VAL A 82 -9.37 6.47 -4.47
N TYR A 83 -8.51 6.16 -5.44
CA TYR A 83 -7.29 6.91 -5.72
C TYR A 83 -7.57 8.22 -6.48
N MET A 84 -8.60 8.22 -7.34
CA MET A 84 -8.96 9.39 -8.14
C MET A 84 -9.48 10.55 -7.29
N VAL A 85 -10.12 10.28 -6.14
CA VAL A 85 -10.53 11.31 -5.17
C VAL A 85 -9.32 12.12 -4.67
N ASP A 86 -8.17 11.47 -4.52
CA ASP A 86 -6.90 12.12 -4.15
C ASP A 86 -6.12 12.67 -5.36
N GLY A 87 -6.72 12.61 -6.56
CA GLY A 87 -6.11 13.09 -7.80
C GLY A 87 -4.90 12.27 -8.26
N LYS A 88 -4.76 11.03 -7.78
CA LYS A 88 -3.64 10.13 -8.12
C LYS A 88 -4.14 8.82 -8.73
N GLY A 89 -3.22 8.08 -9.35
CA GLY A 89 -3.47 6.80 -9.98
C GLY A 89 -2.25 6.38 -10.82
N LEU A 90 -2.24 5.13 -11.28
CA LEU A 90 -1.21 4.65 -12.19
C LEU A 90 -1.65 4.78 -13.64
N ASP A 91 -0.74 5.22 -14.51
CA ASP A 91 -0.92 5.18 -15.96
C ASP A 91 -0.67 3.75 -16.47
N LEU A 92 -1.54 2.83 -16.03
CA LEU A 92 -1.54 1.41 -16.36
C LEU A 92 -2.98 0.94 -16.57
N PRO A 93 -3.22 -0.05 -17.45
CA PRO A 93 -4.54 -0.65 -17.58
C PRO A 93 -4.97 -1.32 -16.27
N ILE A 94 -6.25 -1.20 -15.91
CA ILE A 94 -6.80 -1.88 -14.72
C ILE A 94 -6.90 -3.39 -14.95
N VAL A 95 -6.56 -4.19 -13.95
CA VAL A 95 -6.77 -5.65 -13.97
C VAL A 95 -8.25 -5.98 -14.19
N ARG A 96 -8.54 -6.74 -15.26
CA ARG A 96 -9.91 -7.19 -15.60
C ARG A 96 -10.05 -8.71 -15.71
N SER A 97 -8.94 -9.44 -15.75
CA SER A 97 -8.93 -10.90 -15.87
C SER A 97 -7.63 -11.49 -15.33
N LYS A 98 -7.56 -12.82 -15.22
CA LYS A 98 -6.35 -13.53 -14.80
C LYS A 98 -5.27 -13.61 -15.90
N ASN A 99 -5.62 -13.35 -17.16
CA ASN A 99 -4.72 -13.51 -18.31
C ASN A 99 -3.95 -12.22 -18.59
N ILE A 100 -3.08 -11.83 -17.65
CA ILE A 100 -2.30 -10.60 -17.72
C ILE A 100 -0.93 -10.90 -18.35
N LYS A 101 -0.56 -10.16 -19.39
CA LYS A 101 0.72 -10.33 -20.12
C LYS A 101 1.64 -9.11 -20.06
N THR A 102 1.11 -7.99 -19.60
CA THR A 102 1.79 -6.71 -19.44
C THR A 102 1.36 -6.12 -18.12
N ASP A 103 2.09 -5.13 -17.60
CA ASP A 103 1.75 -4.55 -16.31
C ASP A 103 0.34 -3.96 -16.31
N HIS A 104 -0.43 -4.33 -15.29
CA HIS A 104 -1.77 -3.86 -15.03
C HIS A 104 -1.85 -3.42 -13.58
N TRP A 105 -2.54 -2.31 -13.34
CA TRP A 105 -2.79 -1.82 -12.01
C TRP A 105 -3.97 -2.54 -11.37
N LEU A 106 -3.75 -3.04 -10.16
CA LEU A 106 -4.79 -3.53 -9.28
C LEU A 106 -4.80 -2.62 -8.04
N PRO A 107 -5.71 -1.64 -7.96
CA PRO A 107 -5.81 -0.76 -6.81
C PRO A 107 -6.20 -1.57 -5.56
N VAL A 108 -5.53 -1.25 -4.47
CA VAL A 108 -5.74 -1.88 -3.16
C VAL A 108 -5.76 -0.82 -2.06
N THR A 109 -6.38 -1.19 -0.95
CA THR A 109 -6.40 -0.43 0.30
C THR A 109 -5.96 -1.32 1.45
N PHE A 110 -5.63 -0.70 2.57
CA PHE A 110 -5.15 -1.35 3.78
C PHE A 110 -6.10 -1.12 4.95
N THR A 111 -6.27 -2.16 5.75
CA THR A 111 -7.11 -2.19 6.95
C THR A 111 -6.34 -2.85 8.09
N ILE A 112 -6.73 -2.61 9.35
CA ILE A 112 -6.12 -3.34 10.48
C ILE A 112 -6.59 -4.79 10.45
N SER A 113 -5.65 -5.71 10.60
CA SER A 113 -5.92 -7.14 10.68
C SER A 113 -6.81 -7.48 11.86
N LYS A 114 -7.81 -8.34 11.65
CA LYS A 114 -8.77 -8.71 12.72
C LYS A 114 -8.09 -9.38 13.92
N LYS A 115 -6.95 -10.03 13.71
CA LYS A 115 -6.14 -10.66 14.78
C LYS A 115 -5.48 -9.63 15.71
N GLU A 116 -5.21 -8.42 15.22
CA GLU A 116 -4.66 -7.32 16.02
C GLU A 116 -5.69 -6.86 17.07
N THR A 117 -6.97 -6.78 16.67
CA THR A 117 -8.09 -6.34 17.53
C THR A 117 -8.48 -7.31 18.64
N GLU A 118 -8.08 -8.59 18.58
CA GLU A 118 -8.37 -9.59 19.62
C GLU A 118 -7.39 -9.52 20.80
N CYS A 119 -6.35 -8.67 20.71
CA CYS A 119 -5.29 -8.54 21.71
C CYS A 119 -5.42 -7.30 22.61
N VAL A 120 -6.59 -6.64 22.64
CA VAL A 120 -6.88 -5.47 23.49
C VAL A 120 -7.94 -5.77 24.53
#